data_AF-A0A3M1FEX8-F1
#
_entry.id   AF-A0A3M1FEX8-F1
#
_cell.length_a   1.000
_cell.length_b   1.000
_cell.length_c   1.000
_cell.angle_alpha   90.00
_cell.angle_beta   90.00
_cell.angle_gamma   90.00
#
_symmetry.space_group_name_H-M   'P 1'
#
loop_
_entity.id
_entity.type
_entity.pdbx_description
1 polymer ?
#
loop_
_entity_poly.entity_id
_entity_poly.type
_entity_poly.pdbx_seq_one_letter_code
_entity_poly.pdbx_strand_id
1 'polypeptide(L)' 'MAKIAFIGAGSTVFAKNLMGDVLSYPELAEDCHLALHDIDGERLRTSEIVAHKVAD' A
#
# COMPACT_ATOMS: atom_id res chain seq x y z
N MET A 1 -2.36 -14.31 8.09
CA MET A 1 -2.55 -12.87 7.81
C MET A 1 -1.30 -12.08 8.17
N ALA A 2 -0.54 -11.66 7.16
CA ALA A 2 0.58 -10.74 7.34
C ALA A 2 0.07 -9.28 7.41
N LYS A 3 0.48 -8.52 8.42
CA LYS A 3 0.19 -7.07 8.49
C LYS A 3 1.45 -6.27 8.14
N ILE A 4 1.39 -5.52 7.04
CA ILE A 4 2.51 -4.73 6.53
C ILE A 4 2.12 -3.25 6.61
N ALA A 5 2.92 -2.44 7.31
CA ALA A 5 2.63 -1.03 7.52
C ALA A 5 3.64 -0.14 6.76
N PHE A 6 3.13 0.79 5.97
CA PHE A 6 3.95 1.81 5.29
C PHE A 6 3.82 3.13 6.04
N ILE A 7 4.92 3.55 6.68
CA ILE A 7 5.02 4.83 7.39
C ILE A 7 5.64 5.86 6.44
N GLY A 8 4.95 6.97 6.20
CA GLY A 8 5.29 7.91 5.12
C GLY A 8 4.69 7.50 3.76
N ALA A 9 3.50 6.88 3.80
CA ALA A 9 2.82 6.35 2.62
C ALA A 9 2.41 7.41 1.59
N GLY A 10 2.42 8.70 1.95
CA GLY A 10 2.20 9.83 1.05
C GLY A 10 3.26 9.96 -0.06
N SER A 11 4.34 9.17 -0.01
CA SER A 11 5.22 8.93 -1.15
C SER A 11 4.56 7.97 -2.15
N THR A 12 3.53 8.45 -2.87
CA THR A 12 2.64 7.61 -3.69
C THR A 12 3.35 6.70 -4.69
N VAL A 13 4.38 7.18 -5.39
CA VAL A 13 5.14 6.36 -6.35
C VAL A 13 5.89 5.23 -5.63
N PHE A 14 6.54 5.54 -4.51
CA PHE A 14 7.24 4.55 -3.70
C PHE A 14 6.27 3.52 -3.11
N ALA A 15 5.18 3.98 -2.51
CA ALA A 15 4.15 3.11 -1.95
C ALA A 15 3.56 2.20 -3.03
N LYS A 16 3.22 2.73 -4.20
CA LYS A 16 2.73 1.94 -5.35
C LYS A 16 3.68 0.81 -5.71
N ASN A 17 4.96 1.11 -5.89
CA ASN A 17 5.93 0.10 -6.32
C ASN A 17 6.06 -1.01 -5.27
N LEU A 18 6.14 -0.64 -3.99
CA LEU A 18 6.25 -1.61 -2.90
C LEU A 18 4.98 -2.46 -2.74
N MET A 19 3.79 -1.87 -2.94
CA MET A 19 2.53 -2.63 -2.99
C MET A 19 2.54 -3.63 -4.15
N GLY A 20 2.96 -3.21 -5.34
CA GLY A 20 3.07 -4.09 -6.51
C GLY A 20 4.01 -5.26 -6.26
N ASP A 21 5.18 -5.01 -5.66
CA ASP A 21 6.13 -6.06 -5.29
C ASP A 21 5.53 -7.02 -4.26
N VAL A 22 4.92 -6.52 -3.19
CA VAL A 22 4.27 -7.34 -2.15
C VAL A 22 3.16 -8.21 -2.73
N LEU A 23 2.28 -7.63 -3.54
CA LEU A 23 1.12 -8.32 -4.14
C LEU A 23 1.52 -9.24 -5.31
N SER A 24 2.76 -9.19 -5.78
CA SER A 24 3.27 -10.14 -6.77
C SER A 24 3.53 -11.54 -6.21
N TYR A 25 3.60 -11.68 -4.88
CA TYR A 25 3.72 -12.96 -4.19
C TYR A 25 2.32 -13.50 -3.85
N PRO A 26 1.87 -14.63 -4.43
CA PRO A 26 0.53 -15.18 -4.20
C PRO A 26 0.20 -15.38 -2.72
N GLU A 27 1.15 -15.89 -1.94
CA GLU A 27 1.02 -16.11 -0.50
C GLU A 27 0.77 -14.84 0.32
N LEU A 28 1.17 -13.67 -0.19
CA LEU A 28 0.89 -12.36 0.41
C LEU A 28 -0.36 -11.72 -0.18
N ALA A 29 -0.58 -11.86 -1.49
CA ALA A 29 -1.75 -11.30 -2.17
C ALA A 29 -3.07 -11.86 -1.61
N GLU A 30 -3.10 -13.14 -1.24
CA GLU A 30 -4.30 -13.80 -0.72
C GLU A 30 -4.62 -13.44 0.74
N ASP A 31 -3.61 -13.18 1.58
CA ASP A 31 -3.78 -13.04 3.04
C ASP A 31 -2.81 -12.00 3.67
N CYS A 32 -2.81 -10.78 3.12
CA CYS A 32 -2.15 -9.63 3.74
C CYS A 32 -3.09 -8.44 4.02
N HIS A 33 -2.68 -7.61 4.98
CA HIS A 33 -3.29 -6.33 5.30
C HIS A 33 -2.24 -5.23 5.17
N LEU A 34 -2.43 -4.35 4.17
CA LEU A 34 -1.61 -3.16 3.97
C LEU A 34 -2.18 -1.99 4.78
N ALA A 35 -1.40 -1.50 5.74
CA ALA A 35 -1.75 -0.32 6.55
C ALA A 35 -0.93 0.89 6.09
N LEU A 36 -1.60 1.92 5.59
CA LEU A 36 -0.96 3.15 5.13
C LEU A 36 -1.04 4.23 6.21
N HIS A 37 0.09 4.89 6.49
CA HIS A 37 0.16 6.01 7.40
C HIS A 37 0.97 7.16 6.81
N ASP A 38 0.45 8.38 6.90
CA ASP A 38 1.18 9.61 6.65
C ASP A 38 0.60 10.72 7.53
N ILE A 39 1.41 11.73 7.85
CA ILE A 39 0.97 12.91 8.59
C ILE A 39 0.19 13.89 7.69
N ASP A 40 0.41 13.80 6.38
CA ASP A 40 -0.31 14.57 5.37
C ASP A 40 -1.50 13.76 4.83
N GLY A 41 -2.71 14.16 5.23
CA GLY A 41 -3.94 13.46 4.86
C GLY A 41 -4.30 13.53 3.37
N GLU A 42 -3.87 14.56 2.65
CA GLU A 42 -4.12 14.67 1.20
C GLU A 42 -3.23 13.71 0.41
N ARG A 43 -1.95 13.66 0.79
CA ARG A 43 -0.99 12.71 0.20
C ARG A 43 -1.34 11.26 0.55
N LEU A 44 -1.81 11.01 1.78
CA LEU A 44 -2.29 9.70 2.19
C LEU A 44 -3.47 9.24 1.34
N ARG A 45 -4.47 10.10 1.15
CA ARG A 45 -5.65 9.81 0.31
C ARG A 45 -5.26 9.46 -1.13
N THR A 46 -4.30 10.18 -1.70
CA THR A 46 -3.79 9.86 -3.05
C THR A 46 -3.22 8.45 -3.11
N SER A 47 -2.49 8.04 -2.07
CA SER A 47 -1.85 6.72 -2.00
C SER A 47 -2.85 5.60 -1.73
N GLU A 48 -3.90 5.86 -0.94
CA GLU A 48 -5.04 4.96 -0.74
C GLU A 48 -5.79 4.66 -2.05
N ILE A 49 -6.06 5.68 -2.87
CA ILE A 49 -6.68 5.49 -4.19
C ILE A 49 -5.82 4.61 -5.09
N VAL A 50 -4.50 4.81 -5.08
CA VAL A 50 -3.57 3.97 -5.85
C VAL A 50 -3.51 2.55 -5.30
N ALA A 51 -3.56 2.37 -3.98
CA ALA A 51 -3.57 1.05 -3.34
C ALA A 51 -4.74 0.19 -3.83
N HIS A 52 -5.96 0.76 -3.86
CA HIS A 52 -7.13 0.05 -4.38
C HIS A 52 -6.96 -0.36 -5.85
N LYS A 53 -6.45 0.54 -6.70
CA LYS A 53 -6.21 0.23 -8.13
C LYS A 53 -5.14 -0.84 -8.38
N VAL A 54 -4.20 -1.01 -7.46
CA VAL A 54 -3.12 -2.01 -7.58
C VAL A 54 -3.57 -3.37 -7.03
N ALA A 55 -4.53 -3.37 -6.09
CA ALA A 55 -5.10 -4.58 -5.51
C ALA A 55 -6.25 -5.18 -6.33
N ASP A 56 -6.86 -4.41 -7.24
CA ASP A 56 -7.84 -4.86 -8.25
C ASP A 56 -7.18 -5.71 -9.36
#